data_AF-A0A0Q4XM44-F1
#
_entry.id   AF-A0A0Q4XM44-F1
#
_cell.length_a   1.000
_cell.length_b   1.000
_cell.length_c   1.000
_cell.angle_alpha   90.00
_cell.angle_beta   90.00
_cell.angle_gamma   90.00
#
_symmetry.space_group_name_H-M   'P 1'
#
loop_
_entity.id
_entity.type
_entity.pdbx_description
1 polymer ?
#
loop_
_entity_poly.entity_id
_entity_poly.type
_entity_poly.pdbx_seq_one_letter_code
_entity_poly.pdbx_strand_id
1 'polypeptide(L)'
;MAAAQPTTAPDPATCTADIAALEQAMDQARERGQMLRRRQLAEEMAALQARCEGAATVESRSARIARLEQEVLALRKALDYAQEQLRQARSAAP
;
A
#
# COMPACT_ATOMS: atom_id res chain seq x y z
N MET A 1 -36.54 0.80 12.38
CA MET A 1 -35.55 1.77 12.89
C MET A 1 -34.21 1.44 12.26
N ALA A 2 -33.62 2.40 11.57
CA ALA A 2 -32.27 2.28 11.01
C ALA A 2 -31.25 2.32 12.16
N ALA A 3 -30.29 1.40 12.15
CA ALA A 3 -29.02 1.59 12.84
C ALA A 3 -27.97 1.80 11.74
N ALA A 4 -27.50 3.04 11.68
CA ALA A 4 -26.49 3.52 10.74
C ALA A 4 -25.23 2.66 10.81
N GLN A 5 -24.77 2.18 9.66
CA GLN A 5 -23.37 1.78 9.56
C GLN A 5 -22.55 3.07 9.64
N PRO A 6 -21.71 3.27 10.68
CA PRO A 6 -20.78 4.37 10.63
C PRO A 6 -19.83 4.07 9.48
N THR A 7 -19.97 4.84 8.41
CA THR A 7 -19.01 4.97 7.31
C THR A 7 -17.78 5.71 7.85
N THR A 8 -17.14 5.16 8.89
CA THR A 8 -15.85 5.59 9.40
C THR A 8 -14.86 4.51 9.02
N ALA A 9 -13.75 4.92 8.40
CA ALA A 9 -12.60 4.05 8.20
C ALA A 9 -12.36 3.23 9.48
N PRO A 10 -12.11 1.92 9.39
CA PRO A 10 -11.94 1.07 10.56
C PRO A 10 -10.84 1.68 11.44
N ASP A 11 -11.14 1.82 12.73
CA ASP A 11 -10.18 2.33 13.70
C ASP A 11 -8.94 1.44 13.63
N PRO A 12 -7.72 2.00 13.55
CA PRO A 12 -6.48 1.20 13.49
C PRO A 12 -6.42 0.11 14.57
N ALA A 13 -6.96 0.35 15.78
CA ALA A 13 -7.02 -0.65 16.84
C ALA A 13 -7.97 -1.82 16.51
N THR A 14 -9.12 -1.55 15.88
CA THR A 14 -10.05 -2.59 15.41
C THR A 14 -9.46 -3.38 14.25
N CYS A 15 -8.73 -2.70 13.36
CA CYS A 15 -8.02 -3.33 12.27
C CYS A 15 -6.95 -4.33 12.75
N THR A 16 -6.15 -3.98 13.75
CA THR A 16 -5.17 -4.92 14.32
C THR A 16 -5.85 -6.12 14.99
N ALA A 17 -6.96 -5.90 15.71
CA ALA A 17 -7.72 -6.97 16.34
C ALA A 17 -8.34 -7.93 15.31
N ASP A 18 -8.92 -7.40 14.23
CA ASP A 18 -9.54 -8.19 13.15
C ASP A 18 -8.48 -8.97 12.35
N ILE A 19 -7.30 -8.37 12.12
CA ILE A 19 -6.17 -9.07 11.48
C ILE A 19 -5.70 -10.23 12.37
N ALA A 20 -5.50 -10.00 13.67
CA ALA A 20 -5.08 -11.06 14.60
C ALA A 20 -6.11 -12.20 14.72
N ALA A 21 -7.40 -11.87 14.67
CA ALA A 21 -8.48 -12.86 14.67
C ALA A 21 -8.47 -13.72 13.40
N LEU A 22 -8.21 -13.12 12.23
CA LEU A 22 -8.10 -13.86 10.96
C LEU A 22 -6.85 -14.75 10.92
N GLU A 23 -5.72 -14.28 11.44
CA GLU A 23 -4.49 -15.09 11.57
C GLU A 23 -4.73 -16.33 12.44
N GLN A 24 -5.39 -16.17 13.60
CA GLN A 24 -5.73 -17.28 14.47
C GLN A 24 -6.69 -18.28 13.80
N ALA A 25 -7.64 -17.79 12.99
CA ALA A 25 -8.54 -18.64 12.22
C ALA A 25 -7.80 -19.43 11.12
N MET A 26 -6.79 -18.83 10.49
CA MET A 26 -5.95 -19.49 9.48
C MET A 26 -5.11 -20.62 10.08
N ASP A 27 -4.53 -20.42 11.26
CA ASP A 27 -3.76 -21.44 11.97
C ASP A 27 -4.64 -22.62 12.40
N GLN A 28 -5.83 -22.34 12.93
CA GLN A 28 -6.80 -23.38 13.25
C GLN A 28 -7.26 -24.17 12.00
N ALA A 29 -7.46 -23.49 10.87
CA ALA A 29 -7.80 -24.15 9.62
C ALA A 29 -6.64 -25.04 9.11
N ARG A 30 -5.40 -24.64 9.38
CA ARG A 30 -4.19 -25.42 9.05
C ARG A 30 -4.08 -26.68 9.91
N GLU A 31 -4.25 -26.56 11.22
CA GLU A 31 -4.23 -27.71 12.15
C GLU A 31 -5.31 -28.74 11.80
N ARG A 32 -6.47 -28.28 11.34
CA ARG A 32 -7.60 -29.12 10.92
C ARG A 32 -7.51 -29.61 9.47
N GLY A 33 -6.45 -29.28 8.73
CA GLY A 33 -6.26 -29.70 7.33
C GLY A 33 -7.26 -29.09 6.33
N GLN A 34 -7.92 -27.98 6.69
CA GLN A 34 -8.98 -27.35 5.90
C GLN A 34 -8.42 -26.42 4.82
N MET A 35 -7.81 -27.00 3.79
CA MET A 35 -7.08 -26.26 2.74
C MET A 35 -7.93 -25.22 1.99
N LEU A 36 -9.21 -25.51 1.71
CA LEU A 36 -10.10 -24.56 1.02
C LEU A 36 -10.47 -23.38 1.93
N ARG A 37 -10.82 -23.66 3.19
CA ARG A 37 -11.13 -22.61 4.17
C ARG A 37 -9.92 -21.73 4.42
N ARG A 38 -8.72 -22.32 4.45
CA ARG A 38 -7.45 -21.58 4.54
C ARG A 38 -7.26 -20.60 3.38
N ARG A 39 -7.61 -20.99 2.15
CA ARG A 39 -7.51 -20.09 0.97
C ARG A 39 -8.49 -18.92 1.08
N GLN A 40 -9.73 -19.19 1.46
CA GLN A 40 -10.73 -18.15 1.68
C GLN A 40 -10.31 -17.18 2.79
N LEU A 41 -9.81 -17.69 3.91
CA LEU A 41 -9.28 -16.86 4.99
C LEU A 41 -8.07 -16.03 4.56
N ALA A 42 -7.20 -16.56 3.68
CA ALA A 42 -6.09 -15.80 3.13
C ALA A 42 -6.55 -14.66 2.19
N GLU A 43 -7.61 -14.87 1.40
CA GLU A 43 -8.23 -13.84 0.57
C GLU A 43 -8.94 -12.77 1.43
N GLU A 44 -9.67 -13.20 2.45
CA GLU A 44 -10.30 -12.32 3.46
C GLU A 44 -9.24 -11.49 4.20
N MET A 45 -8.12 -12.10 4.59
CA MET A 45 -6.98 -11.44 5.23
C MET A 45 -6.33 -10.41 4.30
N ALA A 46 -6.10 -10.74 3.03
CA ALA A 46 -5.54 -9.80 2.05
C ALA A 46 -6.49 -8.61 1.81
N ALA A 47 -7.80 -8.84 1.76
CA ALA A 47 -8.79 -7.79 1.65
C ALA A 47 -8.87 -6.92 2.92
N LEU A 48 -8.78 -7.54 4.10
CA LEU A 48 -8.76 -6.83 5.38
C LEU A 48 -7.48 -6.01 5.53
N GLN A 49 -6.33 -6.58 5.23
CA GLN A 49 -5.05 -5.87 5.20
C GLN A 49 -5.12 -4.70 4.21
N ALA A 50 -5.65 -4.86 3.00
CA ALA A 50 -5.82 -3.71 2.09
C ALA A 50 -6.74 -2.60 2.65
N ARG A 51 -7.73 -2.97 3.48
CA ARG A 51 -8.63 -2.02 4.17
C ARG A 51 -7.97 -1.37 5.39
N CYS A 52 -7.12 -2.11 6.09
CA CYS A 52 -6.46 -1.73 7.35
C CYS A 52 -5.08 -1.09 7.16
N GLU A 53 -4.37 -1.39 6.08
CA GLU A 53 -3.21 -0.66 5.56
C GLU A 53 -3.62 0.68 4.95
N GLY A 54 -4.91 0.85 4.67
CA GLY A 54 -5.53 2.18 4.61
C GLY A 54 -5.34 2.99 5.90
N ALA A 55 -5.01 2.34 7.03
CA ALA A 55 -4.80 2.96 8.34
C ALA A 55 -3.34 2.96 8.85
N ALA A 56 -2.51 1.91 8.67
CA ALA A 56 -1.10 1.96 9.14
C ALA A 56 -0.15 0.88 8.54
N THR A 57 0.99 1.30 7.97
CA THR A 57 2.28 0.56 7.85
C THR A 57 2.53 -0.55 6.80
N VAL A 58 1.83 -0.59 5.67
CA VAL A 58 2.59 -0.67 4.39
C VAL A 58 3.14 0.74 4.16
N GLU A 59 4.11 0.98 3.27
CA GLU A 59 4.27 2.35 2.77
C GLU A 59 2.86 2.75 2.29
N SER A 60 2.14 3.54 3.10
CA SER A 60 0.72 3.78 2.88
C SER A 60 0.63 4.28 1.45
N ARG A 61 -0.48 4.03 0.77
CA ARG A 61 -0.60 4.50 -0.62
C ARG A 61 -0.11 5.96 -0.77
N SER A 62 -0.37 6.79 0.23
CA SER A 62 0.13 8.16 0.35
C SER A 62 1.65 8.29 0.54
N ALA A 63 2.27 7.49 1.42
CA ALA A 63 3.73 7.46 1.54
C ALA A 63 4.39 7.02 0.21
N ARG A 64 3.78 6.04 -0.48
CA ARG A 64 4.25 5.55 -1.78
C ARG A 64 4.11 6.60 -2.87
N ILE A 65 3.03 7.36 -2.85
CA ILE A 65 2.83 8.50 -3.76
C ILE A 65 3.85 9.61 -3.48
N ALA A 66 4.05 9.98 -2.21
CA ALA A 66 5.01 11.03 -1.83
C ALA A 66 6.44 10.69 -2.27
N ARG A 67 6.84 9.41 -2.13
CA ARG A 67 8.12 8.92 -2.63
C ARG A 67 8.22 9.04 -4.15
N LEU A 68 7.19 8.60 -4.88
CA LEU A 68 7.17 8.70 -6.35
C LEU A 68 7.19 10.15 -6.84
N GLU A 69 6.53 11.09 -6.15
CA GLU A 69 6.56 12.52 -6.50
C GLU A 69 7.96 13.13 -6.33
N GLN A 70 8.65 12.79 -5.24
CA GLN A 70 10.03 13.21 -5.01
C GLN A 70 10.96 12.67 -6.11
N GLU A 71 10.75 11.41 -6.51
CA GLU A 71 11.51 10.78 -7.59
C GLU A 71 11.27 11.47 -8.94
N VAL A 72 10.02 11.83 -9.27
CA VAL A 72 9.69 12.59 -10.49
C VAL A 72 10.36 13.96 -10.51
N LEU A 73 10.38 14.69 -9.39
CA LEU A 73 11.04 15.99 -9.30
C LEU A 73 12.56 15.87 -9.48
N ALA A 74 13.17 14.83 -8.91
CA ALA A 74 14.60 14.56 -9.08
C ALA A 74 14.93 14.25 -10.54
N LEU A 75 14.13 13.41 -11.19
CA LEU A 75 14.31 13.06 -12.61
C LEU A 75 14.14 14.26 -13.53
N ARG A 76 13.19 15.17 -13.25
CA ARG A 76 13.02 16.40 -14.05
C ARG A 76 14.25 17.31 -13.96
N LYS A 77 14.79 17.53 -12.76
CA LYS A 77 16.02 18.31 -12.59
C LYS A 77 17.20 17.67 -13.32
N ALA A 78 17.32 16.34 -13.25
CA ALA A 78 18.36 15.61 -13.98
C ALA A 78 18.19 15.77 -15.49
N LEU A 79 16.96 15.75 -16.00
CA LEU A 79 16.65 15.99 -17.40
C LEU A 79 17.01 17.42 -17.82
N ASP A 80 16.60 18.43 -17.06
CA ASP A 80 16.92 19.84 -17.34
C ASP A 80 18.44 20.05 -17.40
N TYR A 81 19.18 19.46 -16.47
CA TYR A 81 20.64 19.50 -16.45
C TYR A 81 21.24 18.81 -17.67
N ALA A 82 20.75 17.63 -18.06
CA ALA A 82 21.20 16.92 -19.26
C ALA A 82 20.90 17.71 -20.54
N GLN A 83 19.73 18.38 -20.62
CA GLN A 83 19.35 19.22 -21.74
C GLN A 83 20.20 20.49 -21.85
N GLU A 84 20.57 21.09 -20.73
CA GLU A 84 21.48 22.23 -20.68
C GLU A 84 22.89 21.84 -21.16
N GLN A 85 23.43 20.72 -20.66
CA GLN A 85 24.70 20.18 -21.16
C GLN A 85 24.65 19.90 -22.68
N LEU A 86 23.54 19.36 -23.17
CA LEU A 86 23.35 19.14 -24.60
C LEU A 86 23.32 20.46 -25.38
N ARG A 87 22.62 21.50 -24.87
CA ARG A 87 22.62 22.82 -25.51
C ARG A 87 24.02 23.42 -25.55
N GLN A 88 24.77 23.36 -24.46
CA GLN A 88 26.14 23.85 -24.39
C GLN A 88 27.07 23.13 -25.38
N ALA A 89 26.99 21.80 -25.43
CA ALA A 89 27.76 21.00 -26.38
C ALA A 89 27.42 21.34 -27.84
N ARG A 90 26.14 21.60 -28.15
CA ARG A 90 25.70 22.03 -29.48
C ARG A 90 26.13 23.46 -29.83
N SER A 91 26.19 24.37 -28.85
CA SER A 91 26.68 25.74 -29.08
C SER A 91 28.21 25.85 -29.09
N ALA A 92 28.92 24.88 -28.49
CA ALA A 92 30.37 24.78 -28.50
C ALA A 92 30.91 23.94 -29.67
N ALA A 93 30.03 23.28 -30.42
CA ALA A 93 30.38 22.67 -31.69
C ALA A 93 30.68 23.79 -32.72
N PRO A 94 31.83 23.76 -33.40
CA PRO A 94 32.27 24.79 -34.34
C PRO A 94 31.40 24.87 -35.61
#